data_AF-A0A172YZS1-F1
#
_entry.id   AF-A0A172YZS1-F1
#
_cell.length_a   1.000
_cell.length_b   1.000
_cell.length_c   1.000
_cell.angle_alpha   90.00
_cell.angle_beta   90.00
_cell.angle_gamma   90.00
#
_symmetry.space_group_name_H-M   'P 1'
#
loop_
_entity.id
_entity.type
_entity.pdbx_description
1 polymer ?
#
loop_
_entity_poly.entity_id
_entity_poly.type
_entity_poly.pdbx_seq_one_letter_code
_entity_poly.pdbx_strand_id
1 'polypeptide(L)'
;MGVESQKAKHEEPNAPQKHWKSLEGALEHKDTLGTGSVIRPGDVQLMSAGSGVAHSEFNHSQSLGVHFLQIWIVPNVAGAEPRYQQEHFSATQKRGRLQLIISPDGAEGSLTVRQDARVYAGLFKGDEAATLDLPPDRHVYVHVARGSLEINGQRLQEGDGARVRDERQIRLSQGDDAEVLVFDLRPQELPQMP
;
A
#
# COMPACT_ATOMS: atom_id res chain seq x y z
N MET A 1 -0.40 -3.65 -11.48
CA MET A 1 -0.01 -3.59 -10.05
C MET A 1 0.13 -5.01 -9.53
N GLY A 2 1.08 -5.28 -8.64
CA GLY A 2 1.18 -6.53 -7.89
C GLY A 2 1.21 -6.24 -6.39
N VAL A 3 0.59 -7.11 -5.58
CA VAL A 3 0.59 -7.04 -4.11
C VAL A 3 1.04 -8.40 -3.60
N GLU A 4 2.04 -8.41 -2.73
CA GLU A 4 2.57 -9.62 -2.11
C GLU A 4 2.66 -9.44 -0.59
N SER A 5 2.15 -10.42 0.15
CA SER A 5 2.26 -10.48 1.61
C SER A 5 3.41 -11.40 1.99
N GLN A 6 4.38 -10.88 2.73
CA GLN A 6 5.57 -11.63 3.12
C GLN A 6 5.74 -11.67 4.65
N LYS A 7 6.40 -12.72 5.14
CA LYS A 7 6.69 -12.92 6.57
C LYS A 7 8.18 -12.87 6.95
N ALA A 8 9.10 -12.68 5.99
CA ALA A 8 10.52 -12.31 6.17
C ALA A 8 11.33 -12.51 4.86
N LYS A 9 12.48 -11.80 4.79
CA LYS A 9 13.62 -11.87 3.84
C LYS A 9 13.27 -11.91 2.35
N HIS A 10 13.58 -10.82 1.66
CA HIS A 10 13.56 -10.76 0.19
C HIS A 10 14.79 -10.00 -0.32
N GLU A 11 15.55 -10.63 -1.21
CA GLU A 11 16.64 -9.99 -1.97
C GLU A 11 16.28 -10.08 -3.44
N GLU A 12 16.22 -8.94 -4.15
CA GLU A 12 15.94 -8.95 -5.58
C GLU A 12 16.71 -7.85 -6.33
N PRO A 13 17.43 -8.21 -7.40
CA PRO A 13 17.98 -7.24 -8.33
C PRO A 13 16.93 -6.80 -9.36
N ASN A 14 16.85 -5.50 -9.61
CA ASN A 14 16.09 -4.82 -10.68
C ASN A 14 14.55 -4.88 -10.61
N ALA A 15 13.97 -3.78 -10.11
CA ALA A 15 12.54 -3.52 -9.99
C ALA A 15 12.26 -2.04 -10.27
N PRO A 16 11.29 -1.65 -11.13
CA PRO A 16 11.15 -0.25 -11.55
C PRO A 16 10.67 0.70 -10.43
N GLN A 17 9.78 0.26 -9.53
CA GLN A 17 9.38 0.97 -8.29
C GLN A 17 8.79 -0.01 -7.27
N LYS A 18 9.08 0.17 -5.97
CA LYS A 18 8.61 -0.67 -4.86
C LYS A 18 7.99 0.19 -3.75
N HIS A 19 6.92 -0.30 -3.15
CA HIS A 19 6.22 0.32 -2.04
C HIS A 19 6.12 -0.69 -0.91
N TRP A 20 6.30 -0.23 0.32
CA TRP A 20 6.30 -1.05 1.51
C TRP A 20 5.30 -0.50 2.52
N LYS A 21 4.50 -1.39 3.10
CA LYS A 21 3.69 -1.06 4.26
C LYS A 21 3.92 -2.10 5.34
N SER A 22 4.43 -1.67 6.49
CA SER A 22 4.56 -2.55 7.66
C SER A 22 3.22 -2.69 8.36
N LEU A 23 2.77 -3.94 8.52
CA LEU A 23 1.53 -4.30 9.20
C LEU A 23 1.80 -4.73 10.64
N GLU A 24 2.86 -5.50 10.89
CA GLU A 24 3.33 -5.88 12.22
C GLU A 24 4.86 -6.06 12.26
N GLY A 25 5.49 -5.82 13.42
CA GLY A 25 6.94 -5.99 13.60
C GLY A 25 7.79 -4.82 13.09
N ALA A 26 9.11 -4.95 13.17
CA ALA A 26 10.08 -3.94 12.77
C ALA A 26 10.96 -4.46 11.61
N LEU A 27 10.91 -3.81 10.45
CA LEU A 27 11.76 -4.15 9.30
C LEU A 27 12.97 -3.20 9.28
N GLU A 28 14.17 -3.70 9.03
CA GLU A 28 15.34 -2.87 8.73
C GLU A 28 15.52 -2.82 7.22
N HIS A 29 15.32 -1.64 6.64
CA HIS A 29 15.59 -1.36 5.24
C HIS A 29 17.02 -0.84 5.10
N LYS A 30 17.78 -1.41 4.14
CA LYS A 30 19.10 -0.93 3.76
C LYS A 30 19.20 -0.89 2.23
N ASP A 31 19.41 0.30 1.69
CA ASP A 31 19.63 0.50 0.25
C ASP A 31 21.07 0.91 -0.07
N THR A 32 21.43 0.84 -1.36
CA THR A 32 22.75 1.27 -1.85
C THR A 32 22.93 2.80 -1.82
N LEU A 33 21.90 3.56 -1.47
CA LEU A 33 21.96 5.02 -1.28
C LEU A 33 22.42 5.40 0.15
N GLY A 34 22.60 4.41 1.03
CA GLY A 34 23.06 4.62 2.41
C GLY A 34 21.94 4.91 3.41
N THR A 35 20.67 4.75 3.02
CA THR A 35 19.51 4.97 3.87
C THR A 35 19.23 3.69 4.67
N GLY A 36 19.55 3.70 5.96
CA GLY A 36 19.17 2.67 6.92
C GLY A 36 17.97 3.14 7.74
N SER A 37 16.83 2.45 7.68
CA SER A 37 15.63 2.84 8.46
C SER A 37 14.96 1.63 9.11
N VAL A 38 14.52 1.79 10.36
CA VAL A 38 13.65 0.82 11.03
C VAL A 38 12.19 1.19 10.72
N ILE A 39 11.50 0.33 9.98
CA ILE A 39 10.08 0.44 9.64
C ILE A 39 9.26 -0.10 10.80
N ARG A 40 8.40 0.72 11.40
CA ARG A 40 7.50 0.34 12.48
C ARG A 40 6.09 0.09 11.95
N PRO A 41 5.22 -0.62 12.70
CA PRO A 41 3.82 -0.75 12.30
C PRO A 41 3.17 0.62 12.11
N GLY A 42 2.50 0.81 10.97
CA GLY A 42 1.93 2.11 10.58
C GLY A 42 2.84 2.99 9.73
N ASP A 43 4.13 2.66 9.62
CA ASP A 43 5.00 3.31 8.64
C ASP A 43 4.68 2.81 7.23
N VAL A 44 4.64 3.76 6.29
CA VAL A 44 4.57 3.49 4.85
C VAL A 44 5.85 4.03 4.24
N GLN A 45 6.47 3.22 3.38
CA GLN A 45 7.64 3.62 2.61
C GLN A 45 7.35 3.51 1.12
N LEU A 46 7.87 4.48 0.38
CA LEU A 46 7.79 4.52 -1.07
C LEU A 46 9.19 4.68 -1.64
N MET A 47 9.62 3.69 -2.42
CA MET A 47 10.90 3.70 -3.10
C MET A 47 10.70 3.66 -4.62
N SER A 48 11.06 4.74 -5.29
CA SER A 48 11.15 4.81 -6.74
C SER A 48 12.56 4.44 -7.17
N ALA A 49 12.74 3.30 -7.85
CA ALA A 49 14.05 2.82 -8.26
C ALA A 49 14.61 3.54 -9.52
N GLY A 50 13.74 4.06 -10.40
CA GLY A 50 14.20 4.91 -11.50
C GLY A 50 15.15 4.21 -12.47
N SER A 51 16.35 4.77 -12.66
CA SER A 51 17.45 4.21 -13.46
C SER A 51 18.12 2.96 -12.86
N GLY A 52 17.71 2.57 -11.65
CA GLY A 52 18.16 1.36 -10.96
C GLY A 52 18.47 1.61 -9.49
N VAL A 53 17.92 0.78 -8.60
CA VAL A 53 18.24 0.75 -7.16
C VAL A 53 18.32 -0.71 -6.72
N ALA A 54 19.42 -1.07 -6.07
CA ALA A 54 19.51 -2.31 -5.30
C ALA A 54 19.17 -2.00 -3.83
N HIS A 55 18.36 -2.86 -3.22
CA HIS A 55 17.98 -2.77 -1.81
C HIS A 55 17.93 -4.19 -1.24
N SER A 56 18.09 -4.25 0.07
CA SER A 56 18.03 -5.47 0.84
C SER A 56 17.21 -5.19 2.10
N GLU A 57 16.35 -6.13 2.43
CA GLU A 57 15.42 -5.98 3.53
C GLU A 57 15.52 -7.14 4.49
N PHE A 58 15.68 -6.79 5.76
CA PHE A 58 15.90 -7.76 6.81
C PHE A 58 14.91 -7.51 7.94
N ASN A 59 14.42 -8.60 8.54
CA ASN A 59 13.71 -8.47 9.81
C ASN A 59 14.73 -7.98 10.86
N HIS A 60 14.48 -6.79 11.42
CA HIS A 60 15.38 -6.17 12.41
C HIS A 60 15.41 -6.97 13.71
N SER A 61 14.32 -7.68 14.02
CA SER A 61 14.21 -8.48 15.24
C SER A 61 14.74 -9.90 15.04
N GLN A 62 15.52 -10.37 16.01
CA GLN A 62 15.96 -11.76 16.09
C GLN A 62 14.92 -12.69 16.72
N SER A 63 13.81 -12.16 17.26
CA SER A 63 12.83 -12.92 18.04
C SER A 63 11.35 -12.65 17.72
N LEU A 64 11.04 -11.55 17.03
CA LEU A 64 9.68 -11.18 16.64
C LEU A 64 9.51 -11.29 15.13
N GLY A 65 8.38 -11.84 14.68
CA GLY A 65 8.02 -11.86 13.27
C GLY A 65 7.74 -10.46 12.73
N VAL A 66 7.93 -10.28 11.42
CA VAL A 66 7.52 -9.07 10.69
C VAL A 66 6.45 -9.47 9.67
N HIS A 67 5.38 -8.70 9.57
CA HIS A 67 4.35 -8.84 8.55
C HIS A 67 4.26 -7.53 7.80
N PHE A 68 4.49 -7.58 6.50
CA PHE A 68 4.45 -6.40 5.65
C PHE A 68 3.88 -6.75 4.28
N LEU A 69 3.37 -5.73 3.61
CA LEU A 69 2.94 -5.79 2.22
C LEU A 69 3.97 -5.10 1.35
N GLN A 70 4.40 -5.81 0.31
CA GLN A 70 5.19 -5.27 -0.77
C GLN A 70 4.29 -5.05 -1.97
N ILE A 71 4.22 -3.81 -2.45
CA ILE A 71 3.32 -3.39 -3.52
C ILE A 71 4.11 -2.73 -4.64
N TRP A 72 3.77 -3.10 -5.88
CA TRP A 72 4.45 -2.61 -7.06
C TRP A 72 3.49 -1.80 -7.92
N ILE A 73 3.79 -0.50 -8.06
CA ILE A 73 3.10 0.43 -8.96
C ILE A 73 4.10 0.85 -10.02
N VAL A 74 3.79 0.57 -11.29
CA VAL A 74 4.64 0.98 -12.41
C VAL A 74 4.49 2.49 -12.60
N PRO A 75 5.59 3.26 -12.71
CA PRO A 75 5.50 4.69 -12.94
C PRO A 75 4.98 5.01 -14.34
N ASN A 76 4.44 6.21 -14.52
CA ASN A 76 4.07 6.76 -15.82
C ASN A 76 5.24 7.48 -16.53
N VAL A 77 6.44 7.48 -15.95
CA VAL A 77 7.64 8.11 -16.49
C VAL A 77 8.84 7.16 -16.37
N ALA A 78 9.60 7.04 -17.46
CA ALA A 78 10.84 6.27 -17.51
C ALA A 78 12.04 7.09 -17.04
N GLY A 79 13.05 6.43 -16.46
CA GLY A 79 14.35 7.03 -16.15
C GLY A 79 14.32 8.18 -15.13
N ALA A 80 13.24 8.33 -14.37
CA ALA A 80 13.16 9.37 -13.36
C ALA A 80 14.15 9.12 -12.21
N GLU A 81 14.72 10.19 -11.66
CA GLU A 81 15.67 10.11 -10.54
C GLU A 81 15.11 9.26 -9.38
N PRO A 82 15.93 8.36 -8.79
CA PRO A 82 15.54 7.59 -7.63
C PRO A 82 15.01 8.48 -6.51
N ARG A 83 13.97 8.02 -5.82
CA ARG A 83 13.38 8.75 -4.69
C ARG A 83 12.98 7.79 -3.59
N TYR A 84 13.31 8.16 -2.37
CA TYR A 84 12.87 7.49 -1.16
C TYR A 84 12.00 8.44 -0.34
N GLN A 85 10.87 7.94 0.17
CA GLN A 85 9.99 8.66 1.08
C GLN A 85 9.50 7.69 2.16
N GLN A 86 9.33 8.20 3.38
CA GLN A 86 8.75 7.48 4.50
C GLN A 86 7.85 8.43 5.27
N GLU A 87 6.67 7.94 5.69
CA GLU A 87 5.75 8.68 6.56
C GLU A 87 5.06 7.72 7.52
N HIS A 88 4.68 8.23 8.71
CA HIS A 88 3.99 7.45 9.73
C HIS A 88 2.50 7.80 9.76
N PHE A 89 1.65 6.79 9.57
CA PHE A 89 0.19 6.93 9.69
C PHE A 89 -0.30 6.16 10.91
N SER A 90 -0.65 6.92 11.96
CA SER A 90 -1.12 6.36 13.23
C SER A 90 -2.43 5.57 13.07
N ALA A 91 -2.68 4.63 13.99
CA ALA A 91 -3.93 3.87 14.01
C ALA A 91 -5.17 4.78 14.11
N THR A 92 -5.07 5.89 14.85
CA THR A 92 -6.17 6.87 14.99
C THR A 92 -6.50 7.57 13.68
N GLN A 93 -5.50 7.86 12.84
CA GLN A 93 -5.74 8.42 11.50
C GLN A 93 -6.47 7.44 10.57
N LYS A 94 -6.30 6.13 10.77
CA LYS A 94 -6.89 5.09 9.93
C LYS A 94 -8.23 4.55 10.45
N ARG A 95 -8.58 4.77 11.72
CA ARG A 95 -9.73 4.15 12.39
C ARG A 95 -11.06 4.65 11.84
N GLY A 96 -11.91 3.72 11.40
CA GLY A 96 -13.25 3.96 10.86
C GLY A 96 -13.27 4.86 9.62
N ARG A 97 -12.15 4.99 8.91
CA ARG A 97 -12.02 5.89 7.74
C ARG A 97 -10.97 5.37 6.76
N LEU A 98 -10.90 6.00 5.60
CA LEU A 98 -9.87 5.77 4.59
C LEU A 98 -8.84 6.91 4.64
N GLN A 99 -7.70 6.67 5.26
CA GLN A 99 -6.58 7.61 5.26
C GLN A 99 -5.84 7.52 3.92
N LEU A 100 -5.73 8.63 3.20
CA LEU A 100 -4.88 8.71 2.00
C LEU A 100 -3.41 8.60 2.42
N ILE A 101 -2.71 7.58 1.91
CA ILE A 101 -1.30 7.30 2.27
C ILE A 101 -0.35 7.51 1.08
N ILE A 102 -0.84 7.38 -0.15
CA ILE A 102 -0.07 7.62 -1.38
C ILE A 102 -0.96 8.35 -2.40
N SER A 103 -0.44 9.39 -3.05
CA SER A 103 -1.13 10.12 -4.11
C SER A 103 -0.17 10.72 -5.15
N PRO A 104 -0.64 11.17 -6.32
CA PRO A 104 0.23 11.76 -7.34
C PRO A 104 0.81 13.13 -6.94
N ASP A 105 0.15 13.83 -6.03
CA ASP A 105 0.39 15.24 -5.67
C ASP A 105 0.78 15.43 -4.19
N GLY A 106 0.83 14.35 -3.41
CA GLY A 106 1.13 14.41 -1.97
C GLY A 106 -0.01 15.01 -1.14
N ALA A 107 -1.25 14.98 -1.65
CA ALA A 107 -2.42 15.49 -0.96
C ALA A 107 -2.56 14.89 0.46
N GLU A 108 -3.03 15.69 1.40
CA GLU A 108 -3.29 15.26 2.80
C GLU A 108 -2.06 14.68 3.53
N GLY A 109 -0.85 15.09 3.13
CA GLY A 109 0.40 14.58 3.72
C GLY A 109 0.77 13.16 3.27
N SER A 110 0.19 12.70 2.15
CA SER A 110 0.52 11.40 1.57
C SER A 110 1.86 11.40 0.84
N LEU A 111 2.44 10.22 0.70
CA LEU A 111 3.65 10.02 -0.09
C LEU A 111 3.35 10.26 -1.58
N THR A 112 4.27 10.91 -2.30
CA THR A 112 4.07 11.21 -3.72
C THR A 112 4.46 10.02 -4.59
N VAL A 113 3.56 9.55 -5.46
CA VAL A 113 3.83 8.50 -6.48
C VAL A 113 3.89 9.09 -7.89
N ARG A 114 4.72 8.51 -8.77
CA ARG A 114 4.79 8.91 -10.18
C ARG A 114 3.82 8.08 -11.03
N GLN A 115 2.54 8.08 -10.66
CA GLN A 115 1.49 7.38 -11.39
C GLN A 115 0.15 8.03 -11.04
N ASP A 116 -0.83 7.96 -11.94
CA ASP A 116 -2.23 8.24 -11.61
C ASP A 116 -2.82 7.11 -10.77
N ALA A 117 -2.41 7.08 -9.50
CA ALA A 117 -2.82 6.11 -8.50
C ALA A 117 -2.94 6.80 -7.13
N ARG A 118 -3.96 6.42 -6.37
CA ARG A 118 -4.13 6.79 -4.96
C ARG A 118 -4.24 5.51 -4.14
N VAL A 119 -3.63 5.51 -2.96
CA VAL A 119 -3.72 4.37 -2.04
C VAL A 119 -4.20 4.87 -0.70
N TYR A 120 -5.21 4.19 -0.17
CA TYR A 120 -5.81 4.47 1.11
C TYR A 120 -5.60 3.28 2.05
N ALA A 121 -5.43 3.56 3.33
CA ALA A 121 -5.43 2.56 4.40
C ALA A 121 -6.56 2.84 5.39
N GLY A 122 -7.22 1.78 5.86
CA GLY A 122 -8.27 1.90 6.87
C GLY A 122 -8.20 0.77 7.89
N LEU A 123 -8.70 1.07 9.10
CA LEU A 123 -8.91 0.10 10.17
C LEU A 123 -10.39 0.09 10.56
N PHE A 124 -11.03 -1.07 10.55
CA PHE A 124 -12.47 -1.19 10.78
C PHE A 124 -12.77 -2.24 11.84
N LYS A 125 -13.62 -1.90 12.81
CA LYS A 125 -14.15 -2.80 13.84
C LYS A 125 -15.63 -2.52 14.10
N GLY A 126 -16.43 -3.57 14.20
CA GLY A 126 -17.86 -3.48 14.47
C GLY A 126 -18.62 -2.71 13.39
N ASP A 127 -19.34 -1.68 13.81
CA ASP A 127 -20.22 -0.85 12.98
C ASP A 127 -19.50 0.31 12.26
N GLU A 128 -18.18 0.44 12.44
CA GLU A 128 -17.36 1.40 11.70
C GLU A 128 -17.52 1.21 10.19
N ALA A 129 -17.66 2.32 9.47
CA ALA A 129 -17.82 2.32 8.03
C ALA A 129 -17.18 3.54 7.37
N ALA A 130 -16.71 3.36 6.14
CA ALA A 130 -16.20 4.44 5.30
C ALA A 130 -16.72 4.29 3.88
N THR A 131 -16.69 5.40 3.15
CA THR A 131 -17.13 5.45 1.76
C THR A 131 -16.13 6.24 0.95
N LEU A 132 -15.78 5.72 -0.23
CA LEU A 132 -14.92 6.37 -1.21
C LEU A 132 -15.71 6.58 -2.49
N ASP A 133 -15.90 7.83 -2.87
CA ASP A 133 -16.48 8.19 -4.15
C ASP A 133 -15.42 8.11 -5.25
N LEU A 134 -15.80 7.54 -6.39
CA LEU A 134 -14.93 7.27 -7.51
C LEU A 134 -15.37 8.01 -8.78
N PRO A 135 -14.44 8.68 -9.47
CA PRO A 135 -14.65 9.09 -10.84
C PRO A 135 -15.02 7.90 -11.77
N PRO A 136 -15.74 8.15 -12.88
CA PRO A 136 -16.22 7.11 -13.79
C PRO A 136 -15.13 6.21 -14.39
N ASP A 137 -13.93 6.75 -14.52
CA ASP A 137 -12.81 6.21 -15.27
C ASP A 137 -11.76 5.59 -14.34
N ARG A 138 -12.21 5.01 -13.22
CA ARG A 138 -11.33 4.42 -12.23
C ARG A 138 -11.57 2.93 -12.06
N HIS A 139 -10.51 2.22 -11.73
CA HIS A 139 -10.57 0.85 -11.26
C HIS A 139 -10.12 0.83 -9.82
N VAL A 140 -10.75 -0.03 -9.02
CA VAL A 140 -10.37 -0.21 -7.64
C VAL A 140 -9.88 -1.63 -7.41
N TYR A 141 -8.78 -1.74 -6.68
CA TYR A 141 -8.39 -2.98 -6.05
C TYR A 141 -8.46 -2.80 -4.54
N VAL A 142 -9.10 -3.71 -3.83
CA VAL A 142 -9.12 -3.73 -2.37
C VAL A 142 -8.44 -4.98 -1.88
N HIS A 143 -7.58 -4.85 -0.88
CA HIS A 143 -6.89 -5.95 -0.25
C HIS A 143 -7.08 -5.93 1.26
N VAL A 144 -7.56 -7.05 1.81
CA VAL A 144 -7.72 -7.22 3.25
C VAL A 144 -6.42 -7.78 3.81
N ALA A 145 -5.66 -6.92 4.47
CA ALA A 145 -4.37 -7.26 5.05
C ALA A 145 -4.50 -8.09 6.32
N ARG A 146 -5.55 -7.82 7.10
CA ARG A 146 -5.88 -8.51 8.36
C ARG A 146 -7.38 -8.53 8.59
N GLY A 147 -7.86 -9.55 9.29
CA GLY A 147 -9.23 -9.60 9.78
C GLY A 147 -10.22 -9.75 8.63
N SER A 148 -11.39 -9.15 8.74
CA SER A 148 -12.39 -9.26 7.67
C SER A 148 -13.34 -8.07 7.64
N LEU A 149 -13.89 -7.74 6.48
CA LEU A 149 -14.87 -6.67 6.34
C LEU A 149 -15.76 -6.91 5.11
N GLU A 150 -16.83 -6.13 4.99
CA GLU A 150 -17.64 -6.09 3.79
C GLU A 150 -17.27 -4.94 2.88
N ILE A 151 -17.28 -5.20 1.57
CA ILE A 151 -17.17 -4.20 0.52
C ILE A 151 -18.42 -4.28 -0.34
N ASN A 152 -19.20 -3.19 -0.37
CA ASN A 152 -20.49 -3.14 -1.08
C ASN A 152 -21.38 -4.37 -0.78
N GLY A 153 -21.38 -4.83 0.47
CA GLY A 153 -22.14 -6.01 0.95
C GLY A 153 -21.49 -7.38 0.69
N GLN A 154 -20.31 -7.43 0.06
CA GLN A 154 -19.55 -8.66 -0.15
C GLN A 154 -18.50 -8.83 0.95
N ARG A 155 -18.58 -9.92 1.72
CA ARG A 155 -17.63 -10.22 2.79
C ARG A 155 -16.30 -10.69 2.21
N LEU A 156 -15.20 -10.09 2.66
CA LEU A 156 -13.83 -10.48 2.36
C LEU A 156 -13.09 -10.81 3.66
N GLN A 157 -12.21 -11.79 3.59
CA GLN A 157 -11.39 -12.29 4.68
C GLN A 157 -9.92 -11.89 4.50
N GLU A 158 -9.12 -12.12 5.54
CA GLU A 158 -7.69 -11.87 5.52
C GLU A 158 -7.00 -12.55 4.32
N GLY A 159 -6.21 -11.77 3.58
CA GLY A 159 -5.53 -12.21 2.37
C GLY A 159 -6.35 -12.04 1.08
N ASP A 160 -7.66 -11.81 1.16
CA ASP A 160 -8.50 -11.64 -0.03
C ASP A 160 -8.18 -10.34 -0.77
N GLY A 161 -8.39 -10.39 -2.08
CA GLY A 161 -8.31 -9.25 -2.99
C GLY A 161 -9.58 -9.14 -3.83
N ALA A 162 -10.15 -7.95 -3.93
CA ALA A 162 -11.29 -7.66 -4.78
C ALA A 162 -10.92 -6.66 -5.87
N ARG A 163 -11.22 -6.98 -7.13
CA ARG A 163 -11.14 -6.03 -8.25
C ARG A 163 -12.53 -5.49 -8.52
N VAL A 164 -12.69 -4.18 -8.48
CA VAL A 164 -13.96 -3.49 -8.69
C VAL A 164 -13.82 -2.57 -9.90
N ARG A 165 -14.78 -2.67 -10.81
CA ARG A 165 -14.90 -1.87 -12.03
C ARG A 165 -16.32 -1.34 -12.13
N ASP A 166 -16.48 -0.27 -12.92
CA ASP A 166 -17.79 0.31 -13.25
C ASP A 166 -18.64 0.71 -12.03
N GLU A 167 -17.98 0.97 -10.91
CA GLU A 167 -18.59 1.36 -9.64
C GLU A 167 -18.24 2.82 -9.34
N ARG A 168 -19.20 3.58 -8.84
CA ARG A 168 -19.03 5.00 -8.48
C ARG A 168 -18.70 5.19 -7.01
N GLN A 169 -18.91 4.16 -6.20
CA GLN A 169 -18.72 4.26 -4.77
C GLN A 169 -18.30 2.91 -4.16
N ILE A 170 -17.27 2.95 -3.32
CA ILE A 170 -16.85 1.80 -2.52
C ILE A 170 -17.19 2.09 -1.07
N ARG A 171 -18.03 1.23 -0.48
CA ARG A 171 -18.38 1.27 0.93
C ARG A 171 -17.73 0.09 1.65
N LEU A 172 -16.99 0.41 2.71
CA LEU A 172 -16.38 -0.54 3.62
C LEU A 172 -17.16 -0.52 4.93
N SER A 173 -17.51 -1.70 5.48
CA SER A 173 -18.28 -1.81 6.71
C SER A 173 -18.15 -3.19 7.37
N GLN A 174 -18.76 -3.38 8.54
CA GLN A 174 -18.85 -4.68 9.22
C GLN A 174 -17.47 -5.30 9.48
N GLY A 175 -16.55 -4.48 9.97
CA GLY A 175 -15.17 -4.90 10.22
C GLY A 175 -15.05 -5.83 11.43
N ASP A 176 -14.27 -6.88 11.30
CA ASP A 176 -13.78 -7.71 12.40
C ASP A 176 -12.26 -7.54 12.48
N ASP A 177 -11.83 -6.60 13.32
CA ASP A 177 -10.44 -6.13 13.48
C ASP A 177 -9.67 -6.00 12.15
N ALA A 178 -10.35 -5.41 11.16
CA ALA A 178 -9.92 -5.40 9.79
C ALA A 178 -8.87 -4.32 9.53
N GLU A 179 -7.80 -4.67 8.81
CA GLU A 179 -6.91 -3.71 8.17
C GLU A 179 -6.97 -3.89 6.66
N VAL A 180 -7.21 -2.80 5.94
CA VAL A 180 -7.52 -2.83 4.51
C VAL A 180 -6.71 -1.78 3.76
N LEU A 181 -6.34 -2.12 2.53
CA LEU A 181 -5.80 -1.19 1.54
C LEU A 181 -6.76 -1.06 0.36
N VAL A 182 -7.08 0.18 -0.01
CA VAL A 182 -7.88 0.50 -1.19
C VAL A 182 -6.99 1.23 -2.19
N PHE A 183 -6.83 0.65 -3.37
CA PHE A 183 -6.08 1.21 -4.47
C PHE A 183 -7.06 1.76 -5.48
N ASP A 184 -7.06 3.08 -5.63
CA ASP A 184 -7.77 3.79 -6.68
C ASP A 184 -6.80 4.00 -7.85
N LEU A 185 -7.10 3.40 -8.99
CA LEU A 185 -6.19 3.22 -10.12
C LEU A 185 -6.81 3.73 -11.42
N ARG A 186 -5.95 4.19 -12.34
CA ARG A 186 -6.33 4.41 -13.74
C ARG A 186 -6.90 3.12 -14.38
N PRO A 187 -7.75 3.20 -15.42
CA PRO A 187 -8.48 2.06 -15.96
C PRO A 187 -7.61 1.24 -16.92
N GLN A 188 -6.45 0.78 -16.41
CA GLN A 188 -5.45 0.03 -17.14
C GLN A 188 -4.89 -1.09 -16.26
N GLU A 189 -5.27 -2.32 -16.58
CA GLU A 189 -4.96 -3.49 -15.74
C GLU A 189 -3.57 -4.04 -15.97
N LEU A 190 -3.10 -3.95 -17.22
CA LEU A 190 -1.79 -4.45 -17.60
C LEU A 190 -0.75 -3.34 -17.41
N PRO A 191 0.38 -3.64 -16.76
CA PRO A 191 1.48 -2.70 -16.70
C PRO A 191 1.97 -2.43 -18.12
N GLN A 192 1.85 -1.18 -18.56
CA GLN A 192 2.56 -0.67 -19.72
C GLN A 192 3.74 0.12 -19.20
N MET A 193 4.93 -0.30 -19.58
CA MET A 193 6.12 0.50 -19.32
C MET A 193 6.07 1.74 -20.23
N PRO A 194 6.32 2.93 -19.68
CA PRO A 194 6.49 4.14 -20.48
C PRO A 194 7.68 4.04 -21.43
#